data_AF-U6B7K0-F1
#
_entry.id   AF-U6B7K0-F1
#
_cell.length_a   1.000
_cell.length_b   1.000
_cell.length_c   1.000
_cell.angle_alpha   90.00
_cell.angle_beta   90.00
_cell.angle_gamma   90.00
#
_symmetry.space_group_name_H-M   'P 1'
#
loop_
_entity.id
_entity.type
_entity.pdbx_description
1 polymer ?
#
loop_
_entity_poly.entity_id
_entity_poly.type
_entity_poly.pdbx_seq_one_letter_code
_entity_poly.pdbx_strand_id
1 'polypeptide(L)'
;MTKQGEKCHKKKSKGRPCKEGVSRTNSGRISRSKKINLSPITVVQEARMRLFGLTALQSAQAEGGSRIGRLRITGKISPEQYQAFVCFANQYNQYMQMIQAPDSLKRSGEFKSQSYSEEEDTKRRLSIKKHWLSLKKSIEEAQVKTYCNLWKSLNYFISRDDGIMSPTPLNLIVNLCHATDALISHYGIPNIKDKFK
;
A
#
# COMPACT_ATOMS: atom_id res chain seq x y z
N MET A 1 -15.68 -14.26 -46.93
CA MET A 1 -17.09 -14.14 -46.49
C MET A 1 -17.33 -15.19 -45.42
N THR A 2 -17.28 -14.80 -44.14
CA THR A 2 -17.34 -15.71 -42.99
C THR A 2 -18.79 -16.05 -42.65
N LYS A 3 -19.10 -17.35 -42.62
CA LYS A 3 -20.45 -17.90 -42.39
C LYS A 3 -21.00 -17.45 -41.04
N GLN A 4 -22.17 -16.81 -41.09
CA GLN A 4 -22.99 -16.49 -39.92
C GLN A 4 -23.45 -17.79 -39.27
N GLY A 5 -23.17 -17.97 -37.98
CA GLY A 5 -23.61 -19.12 -37.20
C GLY A 5 -25.13 -19.13 -37.06
N GLU A 6 -25.76 -20.17 -37.60
CA GLU A 6 -27.20 -20.41 -37.53
C GLU A 6 -27.68 -20.48 -36.06
N LYS A 7 -28.72 -19.70 -35.75
CA LYS A 7 -29.42 -19.78 -34.46
C LYS A 7 -30.26 -21.06 -34.43
N CYS A 8 -29.73 -22.11 -33.81
CA CYS A 8 -30.46 -23.35 -33.60
C CYS A 8 -31.64 -23.10 -32.63
N HIS A 9 -32.87 -23.08 -33.14
CA HIS A 9 -34.10 -22.99 -32.35
C HIS A 9 -34.31 -24.29 -31.55
N LYS A 10 -33.89 -24.30 -30.28
CA LYS A 10 -34.11 -25.43 -29.37
C LYS A 10 -35.57 -25.49 -28.92
N LYS A 11 -36.22 -26.65 -29.14
CA LYS A 11 -37.56 -26.98 -28.65
C LYS A 11 -37.64 -26.77 -27.12
N LYS A 12 -38.75 -26.19 -26.63
CA LYS A 12 -39.01 -25.98 -25.19
C LYS A 12 -39.08 -27.35 -24.49
N SER A 13 -37.99 -27.77 -23.84
CA SER A 13 -37.98 -28.98 -23.02
C SER A 13 -38.73 -28.73 -21.71
N LYS A 14 -39.39 -29.76 -21.17
CA LYS A 14 -40.24 -29.73 -19.96
C LYS A 14 -39.49 -29.50 -18.62
N GLY A 15 -38.28 -28.93 -18.67
CA GLY A 15 -37.43 -28.69 -17.51
C GLY A 15 -37.55 -27.27 -16.94
N ARG A 16 -36.85 -27.00 -15.83
CA ARG A 16 -36.77 -25.66 -15.25
C ARG A 16 -36.34 -24.64 -16.31
N PRO A 17 -37.10 -23.56 -16.54
CA PRO A 17 -36.76 -22.58 -17.57
C PRO A 17 -35.38 -21.98 -17.31
N CYS A 18 -34.59 -21.89 -18.38
CA CYS A 18 -33.28 -21.26 -18.32
C CYS A 18 -33.44 -19.75 -18.14
N LYS A 19 -32.75 -19.16 -17.15
CA LYS A 19 -32.66 -17.70 -17.01
C LYS A 19 -32.21 -17.05 -18.32
N GLU A 20 -33.02 -16.11 -18.81
CA GLU A 20 -32.81 -15.37 -20.06
C GLU A 20 -31.74 -14.26 -19.89
N GLY A 21 -31.10 -13.85 -20.99
CA GLY A 21 -30.08 -12.79 -20.99
C GLY A 21 -28.69 -13.16 -20.45
N VAL A 22 -28.47 -14.41 -20.05
CA VAL A 22 -27.22 -14.87 -19.43
C VAL A 22 -26.43 -15.79 -20.38
N SER A 23 -25.16 -15.47 -20.62
CA SER A 23 -24.26 -16.33 -21.39
C SER A 23 -23.92 -17.60 -20.62
N ARG A 24 -23.74 -18.71 -21.34
CA ARG A 24 -23.45 -20.04 -20.76
C ARG A 24 -22.17 -20.62 -21.37
N THR A 25 -21.47 -21.46 -20.61
CA THR A 25 -20.38 -22.30 -21.11
C THR A 25 -20.95 -23.46 -21.92
N ASN A 26 -20.11 -24.17 -22.69
CA ASN A 26 -20.52 -25.37 -23.46
C ASN A 26 -21.15 -26.45 -22.56
N SER A 27 -20.80 -26.49 -21.27
CA SER A 27 -21.39 -27.36 -20.24
C SER A 27 -22.73 -26.88 -19.66
N GLY A 28 -23.31 -25.77 -20.16
CA GLY A 28 -24.61 -25.25 -19.71
C GLY A 28 -24.57 -24.43 -18.41
N ARG A 29 -23.41 -24.35 -17.74
CA ARG A 29 -23.20 -23.48 -16.57
C ARG A 29 -23.27 -22.02 -16.98
N ILE A 30 -23.89 -21.18 -16.14
CA ILE A 30 -23.85 -19.73 -16.32
C ILE A 30 -22.39 -19.28 -16.37
N SER A 31 -22.01 -18.63 -17.46
CA SER A 31 -20.67 -18.12 -17.64
C SER A 31 -20.41 -17.01 -16.63
N ARG A 32 -19.33 -17.17 -15.86
CA ARG A 32 -18.79 -16.12 -14.99
C ARG A 32 -17.92 -15.12 -15.77
N SER A 33 -17.57 -15.41 -17.03
CA SER A 33 -16.64 -14.62 -17.84
C SER A 33 -17.28 -13.46 -18.59
N LYS A 34 -18.60 -13.23 -18.42
CA LYS A 34 -19.25 -11.96 -18.78
C LYS A 34 -19.15 -10.93 -17.64
N LYS A 35 -18.15 -11.06 -16.76
CA LYS A 35 -17.66 -9.89 -16.03
C LYS A 35 -16.99 -9.02 -17.09
N ILE A 36 -17.41 -7.75 -17.18
CA ILE A 36 -16.76 -6.73 -18.00
C ILE A 36 -15.25 -6.91 -17.81
N ASN A 37 -14.48 -7.07 -18.89
CA ASN A 37 -13.01 -7.12 -18.86
C ASN A 37 -12.50 -5.73 -18.46
N LEU A 38 -12.78 -5.33 -17.23
CA LEU A 38 -12.24 -4.13 -16.62
C LEU A 38 -10.76 -4.38 -16.44
N SER A 39 -9.95 -3.40 -16.84
CA SER A 39 -8.52 -3.43 -16.55
C SER A 39 -8.29 -3.62 -15.04
N PRO A 40 -7.22 -4.31 -14.61
CA PRO A 40 -6.90 -4.43 -13.19
C PRO A 40 -6.84 -3.06 -12.48
N ILE A 41 -6.38 -2.02 -13.18
CA ILE A 41 -6.31 -0.64 -12.70
C ILE A 41 -7.72 -0.11 -12.37
N THR A 42 -8.67 -0.26 -13.29
CA THR A 42 -10.06 0.20 -13.08
C THR A 42 -10.73 -0.54 -11.92
N VAL A 43 -10.47 -1.83 -11.74
CA VAL A 43 -10.99 -2.61 -10.61
C VAL A 43 -10.41 -2.11 -9.28
N VAL A 44 -9.12 -1.81 -9.24
CA VAL A 44 -8.46 -1.27 -8.04
C VAL A 44 -8.98 0.14 -7.70
N GLN A 45 -9.18 1.00 -8.72
CA GLN A 45 -9.75 2.33 -8.53
C GLN A 45 -11.18 2.24 -7.96
N GLU A 46 -12.04 1.42 -8.57
CA GLU A 46 -13.42 1.21 -8.09
C GLU A 46 -13.44 0.67 -6.66
N ALA A 47 -12.57 -0.31 -6.34
CA ALA A 47 -12.44 -0.84 -5.00
C ALA A 47 -12.02 0.23 -3.99
N ARG A 48 -11.06 1.10 -4.34
CA ARG A 48 -10.62 2.20 -3.47
C ARG A 48 -11.74 3.22 -3.24
N MET A 49 -12.50 3.57 -4.28
CA MET A 49 -13.66 4.46 -4.14
C MET A 49 -14.70 3.85 -3.20
N ARG A 50 -15.06 2.57 -3.41
CA ARG A 50 -16.06 1.86 -2.61
C ARG A 50 -15.64 1.62 -1.16
N LEU A 51 -14.38 1.23 -0.95
CA LEU A 51 -13.88 0.82 0.38
C LEU A 51 -13.38 2.00 1.21
N PHE A 52 -12.93 3.08 0.59
CA PHE A 52 -12.30 4.19 1.32
C PHE A 52 -12.97 5.54 1.08
N GLY A 53 -14.04 5.60 0.30
CA GLY A 53 -14.76 6.83 -0.01
C GLY A 53 -13.94 7.85 -0.78
N LEU A 54 -12.88 7.41 -1.49
CA LEU A 54 -12.05 8.29 -2.30
C LEU A 54 -12.80 8.73 -3.56
N THR A 55 -12.54 9.95 -4.02
CA THR A 55 -13.00 10.40 -5.35
C THR A 55 -12.28 9.64 -6.47
N ALA A 56 -12.81 9.66 -7.69
CA ALA A 56 -12.19 9.01 -8.84
C ALA A 56 -10.72 9.47 -9.04
N LEU A 57 -10.46 10.77 -8.95
CA LEU A 57 -9.11 11.34 -9.08
C LEU A 57 -8.17 10.86 -7.97
N GLN A 58 -8.64 10.86 -6.72
CA GLN A 58 -7.86 10.38 -5.57
C GLN A 58 -7.60 8.87 -5.64
N SER A 59 -8.58 8.10 -6.09
CA SER A 59 -8.48 6.64 -6.23
C SER A 59 -7.46 6.23 -7.28
N ALA A 60 -7.26 7.07 -8.29
CA ALA A 60 -6.29 6.86 -9.36
C ALA A 60 -4.84 7.06 -8.90
N GLN A 61 -4.61 7.84 -7.84
CA GLN A 61 -3.28 8.06 -7.29
C GLN A 61 -2.72 6.76 -6.70
N ALA A 62 -1.43 6.47 -6.93
CA ALA A 62 -0.79 5.28 -6.39
C ALA A 62 -0.91 5.19 -4.87
N GLU A 63 -0.82 6.33 -4.20
CA GLU A 63 -0.89 6.50 -2.75
C GLU A 63 -2.22 6.05 -2.14
N GLY A 64 -3.33 6.10 -2.89
CA GLY A 64 -4.63 5.62 -2.43
C GLY A 64 -4.65 4.12 -2.10
N GLY A 65 -3.65 3.38 -2.59
CA GLY A 65 -3.44 1.98 -2.25
C GLY A 65 -2.96 1.75 -0.82
N SER A 66 -2.30 2.74 -0.21
CA SER A 66 -1.71 2.59 1.12
C SER A 66 -2.47 3.35 2.21
N ARG A 67 -2.55 2.82 3.43
CA ARG A 67 -3.16 3.53 4.57
C ARG A 67 -2.53 4.91 4.80
N ILE A 68 -1.20 5.02 4.78
CA ILE A 68 -0.52 6.31 4.97
C ILE A 68 -0.77 7.26 3.79
N GLY A 69 -0.82 6.73 2.56
CA GLY A 69 -1.13 7.53 1.37
C GLY A 69 -2.56 8.07 1.39
N ARG A 70 -3.53 7.27 1.85
CA ARG A 70 -4.90 7.74 2.10
C ARG A 70 -4.95 8.89 3.11
N LEU A 71 -4.11 8.88 4.15
CA LEU A 71 -4.02 10.01 5.09
C LEU A 71 -3.49 11.28 4.42
N ARG A 72 -2.49 11.17 3.52
CA ARG A 72 -1.99 12.31 2.74
C ARG A 72 -3.07 12.86 1.81
N ILE A 73 -3.72 11.98 1.05
CA ILE A 73 -4.77 12.34 0.08
C ILE A 73 -5.94 13.05 0.76
N THR A 74 -6.29 12.63 1.99
CA THR A 74 -7.37 13.24 2.77
C THR A 74 -6.92 14.45 3.58
N GLY A 75 -5.66 14.87 3.47
CA GLY A 75 -5.12 16.06 4.15
C GLY A 75 -4.88 15.88 5.66
N LYS A 76 -4.88 14.66 6.18
CA LYS A 76 -4.66 14.38 7.61
C LYS A 76 -3.19 14.46 8.01
N ILE A 77 -2.28 14.27 7.06
CA ILE A 77 -0.83 14.44 7.22
C ILE A 77 -0.30 15.30 6.08
N SER A 78 0.80 15.99 6.32
CA SER A 78 1.45 16.82 5.30
C SER A 78 2.21 15.96 4.27
N PRO A 79 2.53 16.51 3.08
CA PRO A 79 3.39 15.84 2.11
C PRO A 79 4.76 15.47 2.67
N GLU A 80 5.35 16.31 3.53
CA GLU A 80 6.64 16.08 4.17
C GLU A 80 6.56 14.97 5.20
N GLN A 81 5.47 14.93 5.99
CA GLN A 81 5.22 13.85 6.95
C GLN A 81 5.05 12.52 6.24
N TYR A 82 4.33 12.52 5.11
CA TYR A 82 4.23 11.34 4.25
C TYR A 82 5.59 10.91 3.70
N GLN A 83 6.40 11.85 3.18
CA GLN A 83 7.74 11.56 2.68
C GLN A 83 8.64 10.98 3.78
N ALA A 84 8.63 11.56 4.97
CA ALA A 84 9.38 11.08 6.13
C ALA A 84 8.96 9.65 6.52
N PHE A 85 7.66 9.36 6.50
CA PHE A 85 7.15 8.02 6.76
C PHE A 85 7.61 7.01 5.68
N VAL A 86 7.60 7.39 4.40
CA VAL A 86 8.09 6.53 3.31
C VAL A 86 9.59 6.22 3.47
N CYS A 87 10.41 7.23 3.81
CA CYS A 87 11.82 7.05 4.13
C CYS A 87 12.01 6.07 5.31
N PHE A 88 11.26 6.26 6.39
CA PHE A 88 11.27 5.37 7.54
C PHE A 88 10.86 3.94 7.20
N ALA A 89 9.77 3.75 6.44
CA ALA A 89 9.30 2.42 6.05
C ALA A 89 10.32 1.68 5.17
N ASN A 90 11.01 2.38 4.28
CA ASN A 90 12.09 1.83 3.48
C ASN A 90 13.27 1.38 4.35
N GLN A 91 13.69 2.23 5.29
CA GLN A 91 14.78 1.92 6.20
C GLN A 91 14.43 0.79 7.19
N TYR A 92 13.18 0.74 7.66
CA TYR A 92 12.64 -0.37 8.43
C TYR A 92 12.74 -1.68 7.64
N ASN A 93 12.28 -1.70 6.38
CA ASN A 93 12.34 -2.89 5.54
C ASN A 93 13.79 -3.34 5.28
N GLN A 94 14.70 -2.40 5.00
CA GLN A 94 16.13 -2.70 4.84
C GLN A 94 16.74 -3.32 6.10
N TYR A 95 16.40 -2.78 7.27
CA TYR A 95 16.85 -3.33 8.55
C TYR A 95 16.27 -4.72 8.81
N MET A 96 14.97 -4.93 8.55
CA MET A 96 14.32 -6.24 8.70
C MET A 96 14.91 -7.30 7.76
N GLN A 97 15.24 -6.92 6.52
CA GLN A 97 15.97 -7.78 5.57
C GLN A 97 17.38 -8.10 6.05
N MET A 98 18.10 -7.11 6.57
CA MET A 98 19.45 -7.27 7.09
C MET A 98 19.50 -8.26 8.26
N ILE A 99 18.54 -8.20 9.19
CA ILE A 99 18.44 -9.16 10.32
C ILE A 99 17.76 -10.47 9.94
N GLN A 100 17.34 -10.63 8.69
CA GLN A 100 16.64 -11.82 8.18
C GLN A 100 15.40 -12.18 9.03
N ALA A 101 14.63 -11.17 9.44
CA ALA A 101 13.42 -11.40 10.23
C ALA A 101 12.44 -12.32 9.49
N PRO A 102 11.62 -13.13 10.19
CA PRO A 102 10.49 -13.80 9.57
C PRO A 102 9.61 -12.74 8.90
N ASP A 103 9.17 -12.97 7.66
CA ASP A 103 8.51 -12.00 6.75
C ASP A 103 9.36 -10.88 6.14
N SER A 104 10.69 -10.87 6.34
CA SER A 104 11.56 -9.85 5.71
C SER A 104 11.72 -10.00 4.19
N LEU A 105 11.48 -11.20 3.67
CA LEU A 105 11.53 -11.52 2.24
C LEU A 105 10.24 -11.09 1.54
N LYS A 106 10.11 -9.80 1.24
CA LYS A 106 9.19 -9.37 0.17
C LYS A 106 9.77 -9.88 -1.15
N ARG A 107 9.04 -10.73 -1.87
CA ARG A 107 9.39 -11.13 -3.24
C ARG A 107 9.30 -9.89 -4.15
N SER A 108 10.36 -9.09 -4.19
CA SER A 108 10.60 -8.20 -5.31
C SER A 108 10.95 -9.10 -6.49
N GLY A 109 10.21 -9.02 -7.59
CA GLY A 109 10.44 -9.83 -8.80
C GLY A 109 11.77 -9.56 -9.51
N GLU A 110 12.61 -8.69 -8.95
CA GLU A 110 13.93 -8.36 -9.48
C GLU A 110 15.00 -9.23 -8.83
N PHE A 111 15.25 -10.41 -9.40
CA PHE A 111 16.53 -11.08 -9.22
C PHE A 111 17.59 -10.23 -9.93
N LYS A 112 18.23 -9.32 -9.20
CA LYS A 112 19.44 -8.67 -9.69
C LYS A 112 20.56 -9.70 -9.65
N SER A 113 20.95 -10.17 -10.84
CA SER A 113 22.14 -11.00 -11.05
C SER A 113 23.39 -10.15 -10.81
N GLN A 114 23.62 -9.74 -9.57
CA GLN A 114 24.83 -9.03 -9.17
C GLN A 114 25.86 -10.09 -8.72
N SER A 115 27.11 -9.95 -9.15
CA SER A 115 28.21 -10.73 -8.58
C SER A 115 28.30 -10.41 -7.08
N TYR A 116 28.25 -11.43 -6.23
CA TYR A 116 28.30 -11.24 -4.78
C TYR A 116 29.72 -10.88 -4.35
N SER A 117 29.85 -9.78 -3.61
CA SER A 117 31.09 -9.37 -2.94
C SER A 117 30.86 -9.27 -1.44
N GLU A 118 31.64 -10.00 -0.65
CA GLU A 118 31.53 -10.04 0.81
C GLU A 118 31.85 -8.69 1.46
N GLU A 119 32.87 -8.00 0.96
CA GLU A 119 33.26 -6.67 1.46
C GLU A 119 32.16 -5.62 1.23
N GLU A 120 31.50 -5.66 0.08
CA GLU A 120 30.41 -4.74 -0.23
C GLU A 120 29.17 -5.03 0.62
N ASP A 121 28.85 -6.31 0.83
CA ASP A 121 27.73 -6.71 1.66
C ASP A 121 27.95 -6.33 3.12
N THR A 122 29.15 -6.58 3.67
CA THR A 122 29.49 -6.20 5.05
C THR A 122 29.41 -4.69 5.26
N LYS A 123 29.99 -3.87 4.35
CA LYS A 123 29.87 -2.40 4.38
C LYS A 123 28.41 -1.96 4.32
N ARG A 124 27.60 -2.55 3.44
CA ARG A 124 26.16 -2.27 3.32
C ARG A 124 25.41 -2.56 4.61
N ARG A 125 25.61 -3.73 5.22
CA ARG A 125 24.95 -4.12 6.48
C ARG A 125 25.33 -3.20 7.63
N LEU A 126 26.61 -2.85 7.76
CA LEU A 126 27.08 -1.90 8.78
C LEU A 126 26.43 -0.52 8.61
N SER A 127 26.33 -0.04 7.37
CA SER A 127 25.64 1.22 7.05
C SER A 127 24.16 1.16 7.45
N ILE A 128 23.42 0.12 7.06
CA ILE A 128 22.01 -0.05 7.43
C ILE A 128 21.84 -0.04 8.96
N LYS A 129 22.66 -0.80 9.68
CA LYS A 129 22.63 -0.86 11.15
C LYS A 129 22.90 0.50 11.78
N LYS A 130 23.90 1.25 11.29
CA LYS A 130 24.25 2.59 11.79
C LYS A 130 23.08 3.57 11.61
N HIS A 131 22.52 3.64 10.41
CA HIS A 131 21.39 4.53 10.13
C HIS A 131 20.17 4.15 10.99
N TRP A 132 19.88 2.85 11.14
CA TRP A 132 18.78 2.37 11.96
C TRP A 132 18.92 2.76 13.44
N LEU A 133 20.12 2.63 14.02
CA LEU A 133 20.39 3.04 15.40
C LEU A 133 20.25 4.55 15.58
N SER A 134 20.74 5.35 14.63
CA SER A 134 20.57 6.81 14.65
C SER A 134 19.09 7.21 14.62
N LEU A 135 18.31 6.59 13.74
CA LEU A 135 16.88 6.82 13.64
C LEU A 135 16.16 6.44 14.93
N LYS A 136 16.50 5.28 15.51
CA LYS A 136 15.91 4.83 16.78
C LYS A 136 16.12 5.85 17.88
N LYS A 137 17.36 6.32 18.03
CA LYS A 137 17.73 7.34 19.00
C LYS A 137 16.93 8.64 18.79
N SER A 138 16.76 9.09 17.56
CA SER A 138 15.97 10.29 17.25
C SER A 138 14.50 10.15 17.66
N ILE A 139 13.88 8.99 17.42
CA ILE A 139 12.50 8.72 17.84
C ILE A 139 12.41 8.64 19.37
N GLU A 140 13.36 8.00 20.03
CA GLU A 140 13.42 7.91 21.49
C GLU A 140 13.55 9.29 22.13
N GLU A 141 14.44 10.15 21.62
CA GLU A 141 14.58 11.54 22.06
C GLU A 141 13.28 12.35 21.86
N ALA A 142 12.60 12.15 20.74
CA ALA A 142 11.29 12.78 20.49
C ALA A 142 10.21 12.25 21.44
N GLN A 143 10.21 10.95 21.72
CA GLN A 143 9.27 10.29 22.62
C GLN A 143 9.51 10.67 24.09
N VAL A 144 10.72 11.02 24.51
CA VAL A 144 10.93 11.59 25.85
C VAL A 144 10.29 12.98 25.97
N LYS A 145 10.27 13.76 24.87
CA LYS A 145 9.69 15.10 24.83
C LYS A 145 8.17 15.09 24.68
N THR A 146 7.61 14.05 24.08
CA THR A 146 6.16 13.89 23.86
C THR A 146 5.64 12.75 24.72
N TYR A 147 4.61 12.96 25.55
CA TYR A 147 3.98 11.92 26.38
C TYR A 147 3.22 10.83 25.57
N CYS A 148 3.60 10.61 24.32
CA CYS A 148 2.94 9.77 23.34
C CYS A 148 3.84 8.59 22.95
N ASN A 149 3.25 7.44 22.65
CA ASN A 149 4.01 6.29 22.14
C ASN A 149 4.16 6.39 20.61
N LEU A 150 5.27 6.99 20.17
CA LEU A 150 5.59 7.25 18.76
C LEU A 150 5.88 5.95 17.99
N TRP A 151 6.57 5.02 18.63
CA TRP A 151 6.85 3.70 18.05
C TRP A 151 5.58 2.91 17.73
N LYS A 152 4.60 2.96 18.64
CA LYS A 152 3.33 2.25 18.45
C LYS A 152 2.56 2.77 17.24
N SER A 153 2.54 4.09 17.00
CA SER A 153 1.91 4.64 15.79
C SER A 153 2.66 4.22 14.53
N LEU A 154 3.98 4.37 14.50
CA LEU A 154 4.79 3.98 13.34
C LEU A 154 4.60 2.50 12.97
N ASN A 155 4.67 1.61 13.96
CA ASN A 155 4.46 0.17 13.75
C ASN A 155 3.04 -0.13 13.29
N TYR A 156 2.02 0.53 13.85
CA TYR A 156 0.64 0.34 13.42
C TYR A 156 0.47 0.62 11.92
N PHE A 157 1.03 1.73 11.44
CA PHE A 157 0.89 2.11 10.03
C PHE A 157 1.76 1.29 9.07
N ILE A 158 2.86 0.69 9.54
CA ILE A 158 3.65 -0.27 8.75
C ILE A 158 2.93 -1.62 8.65
N SER A 159 2.44 -2.15 9.76
CA SER A 159 1.95 -3.52 9.83
C SER A 159 0.50 -3.69 9.39
N ARG A 160 -0.35 -2.66 9.52
CA ARG A 160 -1.78 -2.76 9.24
C ARG A 160 -2.21 -1.98 8.01
N ASP A 161 -2.09 -2.60 6.84
CA ASP A 161 -2.80 -2.18 5.63
C ASP A 161 -3.77 -3.28 5.17
N ASP A 162 -4.63 -3.68 6.09
CA ASP A 162 -5.50 -4.86 5.99
C ASP A 162 -6.59 -4.73 4.89
N GLY A 163 -6.60 -3.63 4.12
CA GLY A 163 -7.65 -3.33 3.14
C GLY A 163 -9.03 -3.04 3.74
N ILE A 164 -9.18 -3.13 5.07
CA ILE A 164 -10.43 -2.93 5.80
C ILE A 164 -10.61 -1.45 6.16
N MET A 165 -11.81 -0.92 5.93
CA MET A 165 -12.27 0.41 6.35
C MET A 165 -12.50 0.47 7.87
N SER A 166 -11.46 0.22 8.66
CA SER A 166 -11.50 0.54 10.09
C SER A 166 -11.05 1.99 10.27
N PRO A 167 -11.86 2.86 10.89
CA PRO A 167 -11.47 4.23 11.18
C PRO A 167 -10.20 4.19 12.02
N THR A 168 -9.18 4.89 11.53
CA THR A 168 -7.90 4.94 12.24
C THR A 168 -8.11 5.81 13.48
N PRO A 169 -7.77 5.32 14.68
CA PRO A 169 -8.07 6.06 15.90
C PRO A 169 -7.24 7.35 15.94
N LEU A 170 -7.88 8.45 16.37
CA LEU A 170 -7.33 9.80 16.25
C LEU A 170 -6.00 9.95 16.99
N ASN A 171 -5.86 9.31 18.15
CA ASN A 171 -4.62 9.31 18.92
C ASN A 171 -3.43 8.73 18.13
N LEU A 172 -3.63 7.69 17.33
CA LEU A 172 -2.56 7.13 16.51
C LEU A 172 -2.17 8.05 15.36
N ILE A 173 -3.12 8.82 14.82
CA ILE A 173 -2.83 9.82 13.78
C ILE A 173 -2.01 10.96 14.38
N VAL A 174 -2.39 11.48 15.55
CA VAL A 174 -1.64 12.54 16.23
C VAL A 174 -0.23 12.07 16.60
N ASN A 175 -0.11 10.87 17.17
CA ASN A 175 1.20 10.29 17.49
C ASN A 175 2.04 10.05 16.23
N LEU A 176 1.40 9.65 15.12
CA LEU A 176 2.07 9.53 13.83
C LEU A 176 2.61 10.88 13.37
N CYS A 177 1.82 11.97 13.43
CA CYS A 177 2.28 13.31 13.06
C CYS A 177 3.54 13.70 13.84
N HIS A 178 3.51 13.57 15.17
CA HIS A 178 4.68 13.84 16.02
C HIS A 178 5.89 12.96 15.68
N ALA A 179 5.67 11.68 15.40
CA ALA A 179 6.73 10.77 15.00
C ALA A 179 7.33 11.18 13.64
N THR A 180 6.48 11.55 12.67
CA THR A 180 6.93 12.00 11.35
C THR A 180 7.60 13.37 11.41
N ASP A 181 7.20 14.27 12.32
CA ASP A 181 7.86 15.56 12.50
C ASP A 181 9.30 15.37 13.01
N ALA A 182 9.50 14.44 13.97
CA ALA A 182 10.85 14.07 14.40
C ALA A 182 11.68 13.47 13.25
N LEU A 183 11.06 12.65 12.41
CA LEU A 183 11.71 12.07 11.22
C LEU A 183 12.03 13.11 10.15
N ILE A 184 11.19 14.14 9.96
CA ILE A 184 11.47 15.26 9.04
C ILE A 184 12.79 15.93 9.45
N SER A 185 12.94 16.21 10.75
CA SER A 185 14.20 16.77 11.29
C SER A 185 15.38 15.82 11.13
N HIS A 186 15.19 14.51 11.37
CA HIS A 186 16.24 13.49 11.22
C HIS A 186 16.74 13.35 9.78
N TYR A 187 15.82 13.36 8.81
CA TYR A 187 16.12 13.20 7.39
C TYR A 187 16.48 14.52 6.69
N GLY A 188 16.32 15.67 7.35
CA GLY A 188 16.54 16.98 6.75
C GLY A 188 15.58 17.29 5.59
N ILE A 189 14.33 16.83 5.69
CA ILE A 189 13.31 17.07 4.64
C ILE A 189 12.90 18.55 4.70
N PRO A 190 12.98 19.30 3.59
CA PRO A 190 12.65 20.72 3.59
C PRO A 190 11.17 20.91 3.88
N ASN A 191 10.86 21.63 4.96
CA ASN A 191 9.49 21.97 5.31
C ASN A 191 9.00 23.13 4.43
N ILE A 192 7.94 22.92 3.66
CA ILE A 192 7.39 23.97 2.78
C ILE A 192 6.95 25.20 3.60
N LYS A 193 6.59 25.02 4.88
CA LYS A 193 6.22 26.12 5.78
C LYS A 193 7.37 27.11 6.06
N ASP A 194 8.62 26.68 5.92
CA ASP A 194 9.79 27.52 6.17
C ASP A 194 10.19 28.36 4.95
N LYS A 195 9.61 28.11 3.77
CA LYS A 195 9.87 28.87 2.54
C LYS A 195 9.08 30.17 2.40
N PHE A 196 8.10 30.40 3.27
CA PHE A 196 7.21 31.57 3.24
C PHE A 196 7.27 32.42 4.51
N LYS A 197 8.32 32.24 5.31
CA LYS A 197 8.73 33.17 6.38
C LYS A 197 9.90 34.01 5.89
#